data_AF-A0A6I3X0L5-F1
#
_entry.id   AF-A0A6I3X0L5-F1
#
_cell.length_a   1.000
_cell.length_b   1.000
_cell.length_c   1.000
_cell.angle_alpha   90.00
_cell.angle_beta   90.00
_cell.angle_gamma   90.00
#
_symmetry.space_group_name_H-M   'P 1'
#
loop_
_entity.id
_entity.type
_entity.pdbx_description
1 polymer ?
#
loop_
_entity_poly.entity_id
_entity_poly.type
_entity_poly.pdbx_seq_one_letter_code
_entity_poly.pdbx_strand_id
1 'polypeptide(L)'
;MSKSTPADLAIAFRSLPRRLREATSPDTDPAARATAATGVDTALGAAAIQMACASSAEAVAAAIEQRHTIDWVSSDLDALQSLARQAAAAIRALQNLSDNA
;
A
#
# COMPACT_ATOMS: atom_id res chain seq x y z
N MET A 1 -10.00 -14.64 11.17
CA MET A 1 -9.19 -13.66 10.41
C MET A 1 -8.61 -12.69 11.42
N SER A 2 -7.30 -12.71 11.68
CA SER A 2 -6.67 -11.74 12.59
C SER A 2 -6.82 -10.33 12.03
N LYS A 3 -7.31 -9.39 12.83
CA LYS A 3 -7.26 -7.96 12.50
C LYS A 3 -5.79 -7.54 12.47
N SER A 4 -5.38 -6.84 11.41
CA SER A 4 -4.01 -6.31 11.30
C SER A 4 -3.78 -5.31 12.41
N THR A 5 -2.64 -5.43 13.11
CA THR A 5 -2.24 -4.41 14.10
C THR A 5 -1.75 -3.16 13.38
N PRO A 6 -1.68 -1.98 14.05
CA PRO A 6 -1.05 -0.79 13.48
C PRO A 6 0.38 -1.07 12.97
N ALA A 7 1.16 -1.86 13.72
CA ALA A 7 2.52 -2.25 13.33
C ALA A 7 2.54 -3.06 12.02
N ASP A 8 1.62 -4.02 11.86
CA ASP A 8 1.50 -4.80 10.62
C ASP A 8 1.16 -3.90 9.42
N LEU A 9 0.31 -2.89 9.63
CA LEU A 9 -0.08 -1.93 8.59
C LEU A 9 1.09 -1.02 8.21
N ALA A 10 1.86 -0.51 9.18
CA ALA A 10 3.05 0.28 8.90
C ALA A 10 4.07 -0.49 8.05
N ILE A 11 4.33 -1.76 8.40
CA ILE A 11 5.18 -2.66 7.62
C ILE A 11 4.61 -2.87 6.20
N ALA A 12 3.30 -3.09 6.09
CA ALA A 12 2.64 -3.29 4.81
C ALA A 12 2.85 -2.09 3.87
N PHE A 13 2.61 -0.86 4.35
CA PHE A 13 2.83 0.35 3.57
C PHE A 13 4.31 0.54 3.20
N ARG A 14 5.24 0.42 4.17
CA ARG A 14 6.68 0.55 3.93
C ARG A 14 7.21 -0.45 2.89
N SER A 15 6.56 -1.62 2.77
CA SER A 15 6.92 -2.64 1.78
C SER A 15 6.50 -2.33 0.34
N LEU A 16 5.51 -1.45 0.12
CA LEU A 16 4.91 -1.22 -1.20
C LEU A 16 5.93 -0.80 -2.28
N PRO A 17 6.83 0.18 -2.05
CA PRO A 17 7.77 0.60 -3.09
C PRO A 17 8.76 -0.50 -3.48
N ARG A 18 9.17 -1.35 -2.53
CA ARG A 18 10.01 -2.52 -2.83
C ARG A 18 9.24 -3.54 -3.66
N ARG A 19 8.03 -3.90 -3.24
CA ARG A 19 7.19 -4.89 -3.92
C ARG A 19 6.78 -4.47 -5.33
N LEU A 20 6.50 -3.18 -5.56
CA LEU A 20 6.20 -2.65 -6.89
C LEU A 20 7.42 -2.75 -7.83
N ARG A 21 8.62 -2.46 -7.32
CA ARG A 21 9.87 -2.65 -8.09
C ARG A 21 10.12 -4.11 -8.41
N GLU A 22 9.95 -5.01 -7.44
CA GLU A 22 10.11 -6.46 -7.65
C GLU A 22 9.07 -7.04 -8.62
N ALA A 23 7.87 -6.47 -8.68
CA ALA A 23 6.84 -6.84 -9.62
C ALA A 23 7.09 -6.34 -11.05
N THR A 24 8.05 -5.45 -11.24
CA THR A 24 8.37 -4.87 -12.55
C THR A 24 9.52 -5.65 -13.19
N SER A 25 9.22 -6.43 -14.23
CA SER A 25 10.21 -7.02 -15.13
C SER A 25 10.54 -6.04 -16.27
N PRO A 26 11.74 -6.10 -16.89
CA PRO A 26 12.03 -5.35 -18.11
C PRO A 26 11.03 -5.61 -19.25
N ASP A 27 10.48 -6.82 -19.30
CA ASP A 27 9.53 -7.27 -20.33
C ASP A 27 8.06 -6.96 -19.99
N THR A 28 7.79 -6.44 -18.79
CA THR A 28 6.42 -6.09 -18.40
C THR A 28 5.91 -4.91 -19.22
N ASP A 29 4.70 -5.07 -19.78
CA ASP A 29 4.00 -4.01 -20.53
C ASP A 29 4.05 -2.65 -19.80
N PRO A 30 4.59 -1.59 -20.43
CA PRO A 30 4.61 -0.24 -19.86
C PRO A 30 3.24 0.26 -19.40
N ALA A 31 2.14 -0.10 -20.08
CA ALA A 31 0.80 0.30 -19.70
C ALA A 31 0.33 -0.40 -18.42
N ALA A 32 0.63 -1.70 -18.28
CA ALA A 32 0.39 -2.44 -17.04
C ALA A 32 1.18 -1.85 -15.86
N ARG A 33 2.45 -1.50 -16.07
CA ARG A 33 3.29 -0.84 -15.05
C ARG A 33 2.71 0.49 -14.59
N ALA A 34 2.29 1.35 -15.53
CA ALA A 34 1.68 2.65 -15.23
C ALA A 34 0.35 2.50 -14.46
N THR A 35 -0.45 1.49 -14.84
CA THR A 35 -1.71 1.17 -14.16
C THR A 35 -1.47 0.73 -12.71
N ALA A 36 -0.50 -0.15 -12.49
CA ALA A 36 -0.14 -0.61 -11.15
C ALA A 36 0.41 0.53 -10.28
N ALA A 37 1.27 1.39 -10.84
CA ALA A 37 1.80 2.57 -10.16
C ALA A 37 0.67 3.52 -9.74
N THR A 38 -0.24 3.85 -10.66
CA THR A 38 -1.42 4.69 -10.37
C THR A 38 -2.30 4.09 -9.26
N GLY A 39 -2.50 2.77 -9.27
CA GLY A 39 -3.27 2.09 -8.23
C GLY A 39 -2.62 2.17 -6.85
N VAL A 40 -1.29 2.01 -6.78
CA VAL A 40 -0.52 2.17 -5.54
C VAL A 40 -0.55 3.62 -5.05
N ASP A 41 -0.35 4.59 -5.95
CA ASP A 41 -0.34 6.01 -5.62
C ASP A 41 -1.72 6.49 -5.13
N THR A 42 -2.80 5.99 -5.74
CA THR A 42 -4.18 6.28 -5.31
C THR A 42 -4.44 5.77 -3.89
N ALA A 43 -4.04 4.52 -3.61
CA ALA A 43 -4.18 3.94 -2.27
C ALA A 43 -3.33 4.68 -1.22
N LEU A 44 -2.11 5.08 -1.58
CA LEU A 44 -1.23 5.88 -0.73
C LEU A 44 -1.78 7.27 -0.47
N GLY A 45 -2.32 7.95 -1.49
CA GLY A 45 -2.95 9.26 -1.33
C GLY A 45 -4.15 9.23 -0.39
N ALA A 46 -5.02 8.22 -0.53
CA ALA A 46 -6.15 8.04 0.39
C ALA A 46 -5.70 7.77 1.83
N ALA A 47 -4.68 6.91 2.01
CA ALA A 47 -4.12 6.63 3.33
C ALA A 47 -3.46 7.88 3.94
N ALA A 48 -2.76 8.67 3.13
CA ALA A 48 -2.11 9.90 3.55
C ALA A 48 -3.12 10.97 3.99
N ILE A 49 -4.24 11.10 3.28
CA ILE A 49 -5.36 11.97 3.70
C ILE A 49 -5.90 11.52 5.06
N GLN A 50 -6.16 10.21 5.24
CA GLN A 50 -6.66 9.66 6.49
C GLN A 50 -5.68 9.85 7.66
N MET A 51 -4.37 9.74 7.39
CA MET A 51 -3.32 9.92 8.37
C MET A 51 -2.84 11.38 8.51
N ALA A 52 -3.42 12.31 7.75
CA ALA A 52 -3.03 13.72 7.68
C ALA A 52 -1.50 13.91 7.46
N CYS A 53 -0.92 13.16 6.52
CA CYS A 53 0.50 13.18 6.22
C CYS A 53 0.78 13.31 4.72
N ALA A 54 2.06 13.31 4.33
CA ALA A 54 2.44 13.36 2.92
C ALA A 54 2.06 12.05 2.19
N SER A 55 1.73 12.15 0.90
CA SER A 55 1.39 11.02 0.04
C SER A 55 2.60 10.16 -0.33
N SER A 56 3.19 9.48 0.66
CA SER A 56 4.28 8.52 0.46
C SER A 56 4.17 7.35 1.43
N ALA A 57 4.67 6.19 1.00
CA ALA A 57 4.65 4.97 1.81
C ALA A 57 5.35 5.14 3.17
N GLU A 58 6.49 5.85 3.20
CA GLU A 58 7.24 6.10 4.43
C GLU A 58 6.51 7.08 5.35
N ALA A 59 5.91 8.15 4.81
CA ALA A 59 5.17 9.10 5.62
C ALA A 59 3.92 8.47 6.25
N VAL A 60 3.18 7.65 5.49
CA VAL A 60 2.03 6.89 6.01
C VAL A 60 2.47 5.90 7.10
N ALA A 61 3.54 5.13 6.86
CA ALA A 61 4.05 4.19 7.86
C ALA A 61 4.51 4.89 9.14
N ALA A 62 5.26 6.00 9.02
CA ALA A 62 5.71 6.79 10.14
C ALA A 62 4.53 7.40 10.93
N ALA A 63 3.50 7.90 10.23
CA ALA A 63 2.30 8.43 10.87
C ALA A 63 1.53 7.35 11.65
N ILE A 64 1.48 6.12 11.13
CA ILE A 64 0.88 4.97 11.83
C ILE A 64 1.68 4.65 13.10
N GLU A 65 3.02 4.61 13.01
CA GLU A 65 3.92 4.30 14.14
C GLU A 65 3.89 5.40 15.23
N GLN A 66 3.68 6.65 14.86
CA GLN A 66 3.62 7.79 15.79
C GLN A 66 2.28 7.93 16.51
N ARG A 67 1.19 7.37 15.97
CA ARG A 67 -0.14 7.47 16.59
C ARG A 67 -0.21 6.57 17.82
N HIS A 68 -0.64 7.14 18.95
CA HIS A 68 -0.73 6.41 20.20
C HIS A 68 -1.78 5.28 20.12
N THR A 69 -1.51 4.14 20.78
CA THR A 69 -2.34 2.93 20.63
C THR A 69 -3.81 3.15 21.02
N ILE A 70 -4.06 4.04 21.99
CA ILE A 70 -5.41 4.37 22.47
C ILE A 70 -6.25 5.17 21.46
N ASP A 71 -5.61 5.86 20.52
CA ASP A 71 -6.29 6.74 19.56
C ASP A 71 -6.80 5.98 18.33
N TRP A 72 -6.50 4.67 18.23
CA TRP A 72 -6.97 3.84 17.13
C TRP A 72 -8.42 3.43 17.32
N VAL A 73 -9.27 3.86 16.40
CA VAL A 73 -10.62 3.33 16.24
C VAL A 73 -10.63 2.20 15.20
N SER A 74 -11.55 1.23 15.36
CA SER A 74 -11.61 0.05 14.47
C SER A 74 -11.83 0.44 13.00
N SER A 75 -12.63 1.49 12.74
CA SER A 75 -12.88 1.97 11.38
C SER A 75 -11.61 2.48 10.68
N ASP A 76 -10.68 3.07 11.43
CA ASP A 76 -9.42 3.55 10.86
C ASP A 76 -8.55 2.39 10.39
N LEU A 77 -8.44 1.36 11.24
CA LEU A 77 -7.68 0.15 10.93
C LEU A 77 -8.29 -0.61 9.76
N ASP A 78 -9.61 -0.73 9.70
CA ASP A 78 -10.31 -1.39 8.61
C ASP A 78 -10.12 -0.64 7.28
N ALA A 79 -10.17 0.70 7.30
CA ALA A 79 -9.91 1.54 6.13
C ALA A 79 -8.46 1.42 5.65
N LEU A 80 -7.48 1.54 6.54
CA LEU A 80 -6.06 1.36 6.20
C LEU A 80 -5.76 -0.04 5.69
N GLN A 81 -6.39 -1.07 6.27
CA GLN A 81 -6.26 -2.45 5.81
C GLN A 81 -6.85 -2.61 4.40
N SER A 82 -7.99 -2.00 4.10
CA SER A 82 -8.59 -1.99 2.76
C SER A 82 -7.65 -1.34 1.75
N LEU A 83 -7.07 -0.18 2.08
CA LEU A 83 -6.14 0.54 1.21
C LEU A 83 -4.85 -0.24 0.95
N ALA A 84 -4.26 -0.83 2.00
CA ALA A 84 -3.09 -1.70 1.85
C ALA A 84 -3.37 -2.91 0.96
N ARG A 85 -4.58 -3.49 1.04
CA ARG A 85 -5.02 -4.60 0.17
C ARG A 85 -5.20 -4.15 -1.28
N GLN A 86 -5.76 -2.97 -1.52
CA GLN A 86 -5.92 -2.40 -2.85
C GLN A 86 -4.56 -2.18 -3.51
N ALA A 87 -3.60 -1.55 -2.82
CA ALA A 87 -2.24 -1.39 -3.32
C ALA A 87 -1.57 -2.75 -3.62
N ALA A 88 -1.71 -3.72 -2.71
CA ALA A 88 -1.19 -5.07 -2.91
C ALA A 88 -1.88 -5.84 -4.04
N ALA A 89 -3.14 -5.54 -4.37
CA ALA A 89 -3.85 -6.14 -5.49
C ALA A 89 -3.35 -5.58 -6.83
N ALA A 90 -3.09 -4.27 -6.91
CA ALA A 90 -2.49 -3.65 -8.08
C ALA A 90 -1.11 -4.24 -8.40
N ILE A 91 -0.27 -4.42 -7.37
CA ILE A 91 1.05 -5.06 -7.52
C ILE A 91 0.92 -6.52 -7.99
N ARG A 92 -0.01 -7.29 -7.40
CA ARG A 92 -0.24 -8.70 -7.79
C ARG A 92 -0.74 -8.84 -9.23
N ALA A 93 -1.59 -7.92 -9.68
CA ALA A 93 -2.04 -7.91 -11.07
C ALA A 93 -0.86 -7.72 -12.03
N LEU A 94 0.09 -6.83 -11.70
CA LEU A 94 1.31 -6.64 -12.48
C LEU A 94 2.20 -7.89 -12.52
N GLN A 95 2.37 -8.57 -11.38
CA GLN A 95 3.14 -9.80 -11.28
C GLN A 95 2.54 -10.89 -12.16
N ASN A 96 1.23 -11.12 -12.07
CA ASN A 96 0.54 -12.13 -12.85
C ASN A 96 0.61 -11.87 -14.37
N LEU A 97 0.68 -10.61 -14.80
CA LEU A 97 0.88 -10.28 -16.21
C LEU A 97 2.31 -10.57 -16.67
N SER A 98 3.28 -10.33 -15.79
CA SER A 98 4.71 -10.56 -16.08
C SER A 98 5.05 -12.05 -16.12
N ASP A 99 4.42 -12.89 -15.28
CA ASP A 99 4.63 -14.33 -15.24
C ASP A 99 4.01 -15.07 -16.45
N ASN A 100 3.05 -14.44 -17.14
CA ASN A 100 2.35 -14.99 -18.31
C ASN A 100 2.86 -14.44 -19.66
N ALA A 101 3.84 -13.52 -19.63
CA ALA A 101 4.46 -12.91 -20.80
C ALA A 101 5.70 -13.71 -21.24
#